data_AF-A0A1V5ZCB7-F1
#
_entry.id   AF-A0A1V5ZCB7-F1
#
_cell.length_a   1.000
_cell.length_b   1.000
_cell.length_c   1.000
_cell.angle_alpha   90.00
_cell.angle_beta   90.00
_cell.angle_gamma   90.00
#
_symmetry.space_group_name_H-M   'P 1'
#
loop_
_entity.id
_entity.type
_entity.pdbx_description
1 polymer ?
#
loop_
_entity_poly.entity_id
_entity_poly.type
_entity_poly.pdbx_seq_one_letter_code
_entity_poly.pdbx_strand_id
1 'polypeptide(L)'
;MPLLLVSDFTLPRDNEASASVGAEIRPFESLFIRLGYASLVRYRSNTDVDGTHRSGFAFDDRHGSAFGGSGLAAGFGVVHKSLALDYAYSLAGAFGGVHRVAAAWSW
;
A
#
# COMPACT_ATOMS: atom_id res chain seq x y z
N MET A 1 16.69 -15.58 -9.91
CA MET A 1 16.46 -14.52 -8.92
C MET A 1 15.14 -14.81 -8.21
N PRO A 2 15.12 -14.97 -6.89
CA PRO A 2 13.89 -15.14 -6.13
C PRO A 2 13.00 -13.90 -6.25
N LEU A 3 11.73 -14.12 -6.62
CA LEU A 3 10.67 -13.12 -6.68
C LEU A 3 9.51 -13.62 -5.81
N LEU A 4 9.06 -12.80 -4.87
CA LEU A 4 7.84 -13.02 -4.10
C LEU A 4 6.80 -11.99 -4.53
N LEU A 5 5.61 -12.44 -4.89
CA LEU A 5 4.45 -11.60 -5.17
C LEU A 5 3.41 -11.83 -4.08
N VAL A 6 2.89 -10.74 -3.51
CA VAL A 6 1.85 -10.76 -2.48
C VAL A 6 0.73 -9.84 -2.92
N SER A 7 -0.50 -10.31 -2.85
CA SER A 7 -1.69 -9.50 -3.03
C SER A 7 -2.62 -9.70 -1.83
N ASP A 8 -3.14 -8.61 -1.31
CA ASP A 8 -4.07 -8.62 -0.19
C ASP A 8 -5.33 -7.81 -0.52
N PHE A 9 -6.48 -8.33 -0.16
CA PHE A 9 -7.78 -7.74 -0.41
C PHE A 9 -8.56 -7.72 0.90
N THR A 10 -8.84 -6.52 1.41
CA THR A 10 -9.65 -6.36 2.61
C THR A 10 -11.08 -5.99 2.21
N LEU A 11 -12.02 -6.85 2.57
CA LEU A 11 -13.45 -6.64 2.36
C LEU A 11 -14.01 -5.60 3.34
N PRO A 12 -15.10 -4.90 2.97
CA PRO A 12 -15.50 -3.68 3.65
C PRO A 12 -15.89 -3.88 5.12
N ARG A 13 -15.32 -3.03 5.97
CA ARG A 13 -15.85 -2.65 7.28
C ARG A 13 -16.22 -1.18 7.17
N ASP A 14 -17.49 -0.83 7.35
CA ASP A 14 -18.00 0.55 7.27
C ASP A 14 -17.82 1.27 5.91
N ASN A 15 -18.04 0.56 4.78
CA ASN A 15 -18.08 1.06 3.39
C ASN A 15 -16.75 1.31 2.67
N GLU A 16 -15.62 0.94 3.27
CA GLU A 16 -14.29 1.07 2.66
C GLU A 16 -13.69 -0.32 2.41
N ALA A 17 -13.38 -0.62 1.14
CA ALA A 17 -12.61 -1.79 0.73
C ALA A 17 -11.18 -1.35 0.38
N SER A 18 -10.20 -2.22 0.62
CA SER A 18 -8.82 -1.95 0.22
C SER A 18 -8.25 -3.13 -0.57
N ALA A 19 -7.42 -2.80 -1.56
CA ALA A 19 -6.65 -3.76 -2.31
C ALA A 19 -5.19 -3.34 -2.28
N SER A 20 -4.28 -4.28 -2.07
CA SER A 20 -2.86 -4.03 -2.15
C SER A 20 -2.15 -5.14 -2.90
N VAL A 21 -1.11 -4.78 -3.65
CA VAL A 21 -0.23 -5.69 -4.35
C VAL A 21 1.20 -5.26 -4.10
N GLY A 22 2.06 -6.22 -3.83
CA GLY A 22 3.47 -5.99 -3.56
C GLY A 22 4.33 -7.07 -4.18
N ALA A 23 5.51 -6.67 -4.62
CA ALA A 23 6.55 -7.55 -5.12
C ALA A 23 7.82 -7.35 -4.29
N GLU A 24 8.46 -8.44 -3.92
CA GLU A 24 9.79 -8.46 -3.32
C GLU A 24 10.75 -9.22 -4.24
N ILE A 25 11.84 -8.56 -4.60
CA ILE A 25 12.92 -9.11 -5.42
C ILE A 25 14.14 -9.29 -4.52
N ARG A 26 14.79 -10.45 -4.56
CA ARG A 26 16.04 -10.71 -3.82
C ARG A 26 17.20 -10.94 -4.78
N PRO A 27 17.95 -9.90 -5.18
CA PRO A 27 19.11 -10.08 -6.05
C PRO A 27 20.21 -10.93 -5.40
N PHE A 28 20.36 -10.80 -4.07
CA PHE A 28 21.31 -11.53 -3.23
C PHE A 28 20.61 -12.01 -1.96
N GLU A 29 21.18 -13.00 -1.26
CA GLU A 29 20.58 -13.49 0.01
C GLU A 29 20.46 -12.41 1.07
N SER A 30 21.41 -11.47 1.09
CA SER A 30 21.47 -10.37 2.05
C SER A 30 20.69 -9.13 1.63
N LEU A 31 20.15 -9.04 0.41
CA LEU A 31 19.49 -7.83 -0.10
C LEU A 31 18.11 -8.16 -0.66
N PHE A 32 17.10 -7.43 -0.20
CA PHE A 32 15.76 -7.47 -0.77
C PHE A 32 15.31 -6.06 -1.18
N ILE A 33 14.58 -5.98 -2.28
CA ILE A 33 13.97 -4.77 -2.82
C ILE A 33 12.47 -5.00 -2.87
N ARG A 34 11.68 -4.03 -2.45
CA ARG A 34 10.22 -4.11 -2.40
C ARG A 34 9.59 -2.99 -3.20
N LEU A 35 8.55 -3.34 -3.94
CA LEU A 35 7.66 -2.41 -4.62
C LEU A 35 6.24 -2.77 -4.23
N GLY A 36 5.42 -1.77 -3.93
CA GLY A 36 4.06 -1.96 -3.48
C GLY A 36 3.13 -0.93 -4.10
N TYR A 37 1.89 -1.34 -4.33
CA TYR A 37 0.78 -0.47 -4.68
C TYR A 37 -0.40 -0.83 -3.80
N ALA A 38 -1.05 0.18 -3.23
CA ALA A 38 -2.27 0.02 -2.46
C ALA A 38 -3.34 0.97 -2.99
N SER A 39 -4.59 0.54 -2.99
CA SER A 39 -5.75 1.36 -3.37
C SER A 39 -6.89 1.17 -2.38
N LEU A 40 -7.54 2.28 -2.06
CA LEU A 40 -8.77 2.33 -1.28
C LEU A 40 -9.93 2.56 -2.25
N VAL A 41 -10.90 1.66 -2.18
CA VAL A 41 -12.12 1.68 -2.98
C VAL A 41 -13.29 1.81 -2.01
N ARG A 42 -14.07 2.87 -2.17
CA ARG A 42 -15.22 3.14 -1.31
C ARG A 42 -16.52 2.96 -2.08
N TYR A 43 -17.54 2.44 -1.40
CA TYR A 43 -18.90 2.51 -1.91
C TYR A 43 -19.50 3.87 -1.55
N ARG A 44 -19.90 4.65 -2.58
CA ARG A 44 -20.52 5.97 -2.41
C ARG A 44 -21.96 5.92 -2.89
N SER A 45 -22.91 6.28 -2.03
CA SER A 45 -24.27 6.62 -2.41
C SER A 45 -24.42 8.14 -2.40
N ASN A 46 -24.45 8.76 -3.58
CA ASN A 46 -24.76 10.18 -3.70
C ASN A 46 -26.18 10.32 -4.25
N THR A 47 -26.95 11.21 -3.64
CA THR A 47 -28.18 11.74 -4.23
C THR A 47 -27.77 12.96 -5.06
N ASP A 48 -27.83 12.86 -6.39
CA ASP A 48 -27.53 14.01 -7.25
C ASP A 48 -28.59 15.11 -7.06
N VAL A 49 -28.21 16.36 -7.33
CA VAL A 49 -29.09 17.55 -7.24
C VAL A 49 -30.31 17.42 -8.17
N ASP A 50 -30.24 16.56 -9.18
CA ASP A 50 -31.31 16.21 -10.12
C ASP A 50 -32.21 15.04 -9.65
N GLY A 51 -32.07 14.58 -8.40
CA GLY A 51 -32.89 13.50 -7.83
C GLY A 51 -32.58 12.09 -8.34
N THR A 52 -31.53 11.94 -9.15
CA THR A 52 -31.05 10.61 -9.57
C THR A 52 -30.13 10.00 -8.51
N HIS A 53 -30.44 8.76 -8.13
CA HIS A 53 -29.64 8.01 -7.16
C HIS A 53 -28.50 7.32 -7.91
N ARG A 54 -27.27 7.84 -7.79
CA ARG A 54 -26.08 7.16 -8.31
C ARG A 54 -25.35 6.51 -7.14
N SER A 55 -25.27 5.18 -7.19
CA SER A 55 -24.51 4.38 -6.24
C SER A 55 -23.49 3.53 -6.99
N GLY A 56 -22.27 3.45 -6.47
CA GLY A 56 -21.19 2.75 -7.13
C GLY A 56 -19.88 2.74 -6.36
N PHE A 57 -18.92 1.97 -6.86
CA PHE A 57 -17.55 1.96 -6.37
C PHE A 57 -16.77 3.12 -6.96
N ALA A 58 -16.13 3.90 -6.10
CA ALA A 58 -15.21 4.95 -6.52
C ALA A 58 -13.88 4.77 -5.75
N PHE A 59 -12.77 5.07 -6.42
CA PHE A 59 -11.50 5.26 -5.70
C PHE A 59 -11.68 6.43 -4.73
N ASP A 60 -11.31 6.23 -3.48
CA ASP A 60 -11.41 7.30 -2.49
C ASP A 60 -10.48 8.44 -2.92
N ASP A 61 -10.95 9.68 -2.98
CA ASP A 61 -10.20 10.88 -3.38
C ASP A 61 -10.11 11.90 -2.23
N ARG A 62 -10.67 11.59 -1.06
CA ARG A 62 -10.76 12.49 0.10
C ARG A 62 -9.47 12.62 0.88
N HIS A 63 -8.58 11.66 0.75
CA HIS A 63 -7.25 11.74 1.34
C HIS A 63 -6.42 12.69 0.47
N GLY A 64 -5.96 13.81 1.06
CA GLY A 64 -5.24 14.92 0.40
C GLY A 64 -3.86 14.57 -0.18
N SER A 65 -3.66 13.32 -0.61
CA SER A 65 -2.51 12.86 -1.36
C SER A 65 -2.71 13.13 -2.85
N ALA A 66 -1.62 13.34 -3.58
CA ALA A 66 -1.66 13.59 -5.03
C ALA A 66 -2.21 12.40 -5.87
N PHE A 67 -2.51 11.27 -5.23
CA PHE A 67 -2.93 10.02 -5.88
C PHE A 67 -4.27 9.49 -5.31
N GLY A 68 -5.00 10.31 -4.55
CA GLY A 68 -6.20 9.89 -3.81
C GLY A 68 -5.88 8.81 -2.76
N GLY A 69 -6.82 7.91 -2.54
CA GLY A 69 -6.73 6.71 -1.70
C GLY A 69 -5.87 5.61 -2.33
N SER A 70 -5.20 5.90 -3.45
CA SER A 70 -4.18 5.03 -4.02
C SER A 70 -2.76 5.49 -3.68
N GLY A 71 -1.83 4.55 -3.65
CA GLY A 71 -0.50 4.79 -3.11
C GLY A 71 0.54 3.83 -3.66
N LEU A 72 1.70 4.39 -4.01
CA LEU A 72 2.90 3.63 -4.39
C LEU A 72 3.87 3.61 -3.21
N ALA A 73 4.50 2.47 -2.99
CA ALA A 73 5.56 2.30 -2.02
C ALA A 73 6.76 1.60 -2.64
N ALA A 74 7.95 2.00 -2.24
CA ALA A 74 9.20 1.36 -2.62
C ALA A 74 10.09 1.22 -1.38
N GLY A 75 10.83 0.13 -1.28
CA GLY A 75 11.70 -0.11 -0.15
C GLY A 75 12.85 -1.04 -0.50
N PHE A 76 13.79 -1.12 0.41
CA PHE A 76 14.88 -2.09 0.36
C PHE A 76 15.26 -2.47 1.79
N GLY A 77 15.88 -3.63 1.93
CA GLY A 77 16.44 -4.00 3.21
C GLY A 77 17.60 -4.96 3.07
N VAL A 78 18.38 -5.01 4.13
CA VAL A 78 19.63 -5.76 4.20
C VAL A 78 19.60 -6.67 5.41
N VAL A 79 19.92 -7.94 5.19
CA VAL A 79 20.11 -8.93 6.24
C VAL A 79 21.59 -9.26 6.36
N HIS A 80 22.17 -8.98 7.52
CA HIS A 80 23.54 -9.31 7.84
C HIS A 80 23.63 -10.08 9.16
N LYS A 81 23.93 -11.38 9.06
CA LYS A 81 24.00 -12.31 10.20
C LYS A 81 22.69 -12.27 11.00
N SER A 82 22.74 -11.75 12.22
CA SER A 82 21.62 -11.65 13.16
C SER A 82 20.88 -10.32 13.10
N LEU A 83 21.33 -9.36 12.29
CA LEU A 83 20.69 -8.04 12.12
C LEU A 83 20.00 -7.93 10.76
N ALA A 84 18.73 -7.55 10.76
CA ALA A 84 17.98 -7.17 9.57
C ALA A 84 17.58 -5.69 9.67
N LEU A 85 17.85 -4.94 8.60
CA LEU A 85 17.45 -3.53 8.45
C LEU A 85 16.53 -3.40 7.25
N ASP A 86 15.46 -2.62 7.40
CA ASP A 86 14.44 -2.41 6.40
C ASP A 86 14.10 -0.93 6.30
N TYR A 87 14.09 -0.42 5.08
CA TYR A 87 13.69 0.94 4.76
C TYR A 87 12.60 0.91 3.68
N ALA A 88 11.48 1.59 3.94
CA ALA A 88 10.41 1.75 2.98
C ALA A 88 9.94 3.20 2.93
N TYR A 89 9.64 3.67 1.73
CA TYR A 89 9.04 4.96 1.47
C TYR A 89 7.71 4.77 0.74
N SER A 90 6.64 5.30 1.33
CA SER A 90 5.33 5.41 0.66
C SER A 90 5.26 6.78 0.00
N LEU A 91 5.25 6.81 -1.34
CA LEU A 91 5.20 8.04 -2.14
C LEU A 91 3.86 8.76 -1.96
N ALA A 92 2.79 7.98 -1.81
CA ALA A 92 1.43 8.47 -1.59
C ALA A 92 0.56 7.36 -1.00
N GLY A 93 -0.57 7.73 -0.43
CA GLY A 93 -1.52 6.84 0.23
C GLY A 93 -2.37 7.65 1.23
N ALA A 94 -3.25 6.98 1.98
CA ALA A 94 -4.16 7.63 2.92
C ALA A 94 -3.49 8.56 3.96
N PHE A 95 -2.19 8.33 4.23
CA PHE A 95 -1.37 9.06 5.20
C PHE A 95 -0.30 9.97 4.55
N GLY A 96 -0.32 10.15 3.23
CA GLY A 96 0.68 10.96 2.51
C GLY A 96 2.05 10.28 2.40
N GLY A 97 3.10 11.10 2.27
CA GLY A 97 4.49 10.65 2.14
C GLY A 97 5.04 10.16 3.48
N VAL A 98 5.26 8.85 3.61
CA VAL A 98 5.71 8.23 4.87
C VAL A 98 7.00 7.46 4.68
N HIS A 99 8.01 7.79 5.49
CA HIS A 99 9.24 7.04 5.63
C HIS A 99 9.09 6.04 6.79
N ARG A 100 9.44 4.78 6.55
CA ARG A 100 9.44 3.72 7.56
C ARG A 100 10.83 3.11 7.63
N VAL A 101 11.30 2.94 8.85
CA VAL A 101 12.56 2.27 9.16
C VAL A 101 12.26 1.19 10.19
N ALA A 102 12.70 -0.03 9.93
CA ALA A 102 12.61 -1.13 10.89
C ALA A 102 13.97 -1.82 11.02
N ALA A 103 14.25 -2.27 12.23
CA ALA A 103 15.41 -3.08 12.55
C ALA A 103 14.95 -4.29 13.36
N ALA A 104 15.47 -5.47 13.03
CA ALA A 104 15.22 -6.70 13.76
C ALA A 104 16.55 -7.37 14.10
N TRP A 105 16.65 -7.87 15.33
CA TRP A 105 17.81 -8.60 15.82
C TRP A 105 17.37 -9.98 16.28
N SER A 106 18.05 -11.04 15.82
CA SER A 106 17.86 -12.41 16.30
C SER A 106 19.06 -12.83 17.15
N TRP A 107 18.83 -13.37 18.34
CA TRP A 107 19.86 -13.95 19.20
C TRP A 107 19.82 -15.48 19.16
#